data_AF-F9XAA8-F1
#
_entry.id   AF-F9XAA8-F1
#
_cell.length_a   1.000
_cell.length_b   1.000
_cell.length_c   1.000
_cell.angle_alpha   90.00
_cell.angle_beta   90.00
_cell.angle_gamma   90.00
#
_symmetry.space_group_name_H-M   'P 1'
#
loop_
_entity.id
_entity.type
_entity.pdbx_description
1 polymer ?
#
loop_
_entity_poly.entity_id
_entity_poly.type
_entity_poly.pdbx_seq_one_letter_code
_entity_poly.pdbx_strand_id
1 'polypeptide(L)'
;MYHYGLGRDMWMVPTDSILAWSKPPILTSSQWFFASMPLYFVAAFCTKLSLILLYLRIWPDDTGTNRIFRMGCKVIGLLLLLTAFISVLTLIFGCNPISDAWRYANRAGGKCIDRVAAGYAFGGLNVIFDLIVILLPIPRMIALKVSMRQRIGYVFGSAEWDAFD
;
A
#
# COMPACT_ATOMS: atom_id res chain seq x y z
N MET A 1 23.60 15.64 17.56
CA MET A 1 22.84 15.15 16.38
C MET A 1 22.60 16.23 15.32
N TYR A 2 22.32 17.49 15.67
CA TYR A 2 22.21 18.62 14.71
C TYR A 2 23.44 18.84 13.81
N HIS A 3 24.65 18.60 14.32
CA HIS A 3 25.90 18.73 13.55
C HIS A 3 26.03 17.76 12.36
N TYR A 4 25.16 16.74 12.25
CA TYR A 4 25.20 15.78 11.16
C TYR A 4 24.15 16.05 10.07
N GLY A 5 23.53 17.24 10.06
CA GLY A 5 22.55 17.64 9.05
C GLY A 5 21.12 17.15 9.30
N LEU A 6 20.82 16.67 10.51
CA LEU A 6 19.46 16.24 10.87
C LEU A 6 18.49 17.44 10.76
N GLY A 7 17.47 17.34 9.90
CA GLY A 7 16.49 18.40 9.64
C GLY A 7 16.89 19.41 8.55
N ARG A 8 18.05 19.24 7.90
CA ARG A 8 18.39 19.92 6.65
C ARG A 8 18.08 19.00 5.48
N ASP A 9 17.72 19.57 4.34
CA ASP A 9 17.59 18.83 3.09
C ASP A 9 18.93 18.19 2.72
N MET A 10 18.87 17.01 2.11
CA MET A 10 20.06 16.19 1.81
C MET A 10 21.09 16.94 0.94
N TRP A 11 20.66 17.92 0.15
CA TRP A 11 21.50 18.67 -0.78
C TRP A 11 22.34 19.77 -0.10
N MET A 12 21.92 20.27 1.08
CA MET A 12 22.66 21.28 1.85
C MET A 12 23.67 20.67 2.84
N VAL A 13 23.85 19.35 2.84
CA VAL A 13 24.72 18.64 3.78
C VAL A 13 26.15 18.53 3.21
N PRO A 14 27.18 19.11 3.87
CA PRO A 14 28.54 19.12 3.35
C PRO A 14 29.18 17.71 3.36
N THR A 15 30.09 17.43 2.42
CA THR A 15 30.55 16.07 2.11
C THR A 15 31.35 15.37 3.21
N ASP A 16 31.99 16.14 4.08
CA ASP A 16 32.67 15.68 5.30
C ASP A 16 31.69 15.09 6.32
N SER A 17 30.52 15.72 6.45
CA SER A 17 29.46 15.22 7.30
C SER A 17 28.88 13.92 6.74
N ILE A 18 28.81 13.71 5.42
CA ILE A 18 28.37 12.45 4.76
C ILE A 18 29.29 11.27 5.15
N LEU A 19 30.60 11.49 5.27
CA LEU A 19 31.53 10.46 5.74
C LEU A 19 31.23 10.05 7.19
N ALA A 20 30.69 10.95 8.01
CA ALA A 20 30.24 10.61 9.35
C ALA A 20 29.02 9.66 9.36
N TRP A 21 28.22 9.58 8.29
CA TRP A 21 27.10 8.63 8.16
C TRP A 21 27.58 7.19 8.05
N SER A 22 28.86 6.98 7.72
CA SER A 22 29.50 5.66 7.72
C SER A 22 29.94 5.22 9.13
N LYS A 23 29.80 6.06 10.16
CA LYS A 23 30.14 5.72 11.56
C LYS A 23 29.05 4.83 12.20
N PRO A 24 29.42 3.95 13.16
CA PRO A 24 28.53 2.93 13.71
C PRO A 24 27.17 3.41 14.23
N PRO A 25 27.04 4.55 14.97
CA PRO A 25 25.72 4.96 15.49
C PRO A 25 24.77 5.50 14.41
N ILE A 26 25.27 5.92 13.24
CA ILE A 26 24.45 6.47 12.15
C ILE A 26 24.17 5.41 11.09
N LEU A 27 25.13 4.49 10.87
CA LEU A 27 24.97 3.32 10.01
C LEU A 27 23.84 2.40 10.51
N THR A 28 23.68 2.24 11.83
CA THR A 28 22.55 1.48 12.38
C THR A 28 21.22 2.16 12.09
N SER A 29 21.13 3.49 12.20
CA SER A 29 19.91 4.24 11.83
C SER A 29 19.57 4.10 10.34
N SER A 30 20.56 4.08 9.45
CA SER A 30 20.31 3.87 8.01
C SER A 30 19.84 2.45 7.69
N GLN A 31 20.34 1.44 8.41
CA GLN A 31 19.85 0.07 8.31
C GLN A 31 18.39 -0.06 8.75
N TRP A 32 18.01 0.57 9.87
CA TRP A 32 16.62 0.60 10.33
C TRP A 32 15.69 1.28 9.34
N PHE A 33 16.13 2.40 8.74
CA PHE A 33 15.38 3.08 7.70
C PHE A 33 15.23 2.23 6.43
N PHE A 34 16.28 1.52 6.03
CA PHE A 34 16.21 0.58 4.91
C PHE A 34 15.24 -0.58 5.20
N ALA A 35 15.24 -1.12 6.43
CA ALA A 35 14.34 -2.19 6.84
C ALA A 35 12.87 -1.73 6.99
N SER A 36 12.62 -0.47 7.33
CA SER A 36 11.25 0.05 7.48
C SER A 36 10.52 0.21 6.14
N MET A 37 11.24 0.45 5.04
CA MET A 37 10.65 0.55 3.70
C MET A 37 9.88 -0.71 3.26
N PRO A 38 10.46 -1.92 3.20
CA PRO A 38 9.73 -3.12 2.82
C PRO A 38 8.59 -3.44 3.80
N LEU A 39 8.78 -3.19 5.10
CA LEU A 39 7.73 -3.38 6.11
C LEU A 39 6.52 -2.47 5.86
N TYR A 40 6.76 -1.20 5.51
CA TYR A 40 5.70 -0.27 5.14
C TYR A 40 4.91 -0.77 3.92
N PHE A 41 5.60 -1.23 2.87
CA PHE A 41 4.93 -1.76 1.69
C PHE A 41 4.11 -3.01 2.02
N VAL A 42 4.65 -3.95 2.79
CA VAL A 42 3.91 -5.14 3.24
C VAL A 42 2.62 -4.74 3.97
N ALA A 43 2.72 -3.81 4.93
CA ALA A 43 1.55 -3.30 5.65
C ALA A 43 0.53 -2.66 4.70
N ALA A 44 0.97 -1.83 3.75
CA ALA A 44 0.11 -1.15 2.78
C ALA A 44 -0.61 -2.09 1.81
N PHE A 45 0.00 -3.24 1.46
CA PHE A 45 -0.65 -4.26 0.64
C PHE A 45 -1.56 -5.18 1.48
N CYS A 46 -1.21 -5.47 2.73
CA CYS A 46 -2.04 -6.25 3.65
C CYS A 46 -3.39 -5.60 3.96
N THR A 47 -3.45 -4.28 4.07
CA THR A 47 -4.72 -3.55 4.26
C THR A 47 -5.66 -3.73 3.07
N LYS A 48 -5.13 -3.60 1.84
CA LYS A 48 -5.87 -3.82 0.59
C LYS A 48 -6.38 -5.27 0.46
N LEU A 49 -5.55 -6.25 0.83
CA LEU A 49 -5.95 -7.66 0.83
C LEU A 49 -7.08 -7.93 1.84
N SER A 50 -6.99 -7.34 3.03
CA SER A 50 -8.06 -7.42 4.03
C SER A 50 -9.40 -6.88 3.51
N LEU A 51 -9.37 -5.77 2.75
CA LEU A 51 -10.57 -5.21 2.11
C LEU A 51 -11.16 -6.17 1.07
N ILE A 52 -10.33 -6.79 0.23
CA ILE A 52 -10.81 -7.76 -0.75
C ILE A 52 -11.43 -8.99 -0.08
N LEU A 53 -10.80 -9.49 0.99
CA LEU A 53 -11.35 -10.60 1.77
C LEU A 53 -12.68 -10.23 2.41
N LEU A 54 -12.80 -9.00 2.91
CA LEU A 54 -14.06 -8.46 3.43
C LEU A 54 -15.13 -8.40 2.34
N TYR A 55 -14.80 -7.95 1.13
CA TYR A 55 -15.73 -7.95 -0.01
C TYR A 55 -16.19 -9.36 -0.38
N LEU A 56 -15.27 -10.33 -0.41
CA LEU A 56 -15.62 -11.73 -0.65
C LEU A 56 -16.53 -12.32 0.45
N ARG A 57 -16.45 -11.80 1.68
CA ARG A 57 -17.30 -12.22 2.81
C ARG A 57 -18.68 -11.57 2.79
N ILE A 58 -18.79 -10.30 2.42
CA ILE A 58 -20.05 -9.52 2.44
C ILE A 58 -21.01 -9.99 1.33
N TRP A 59 -20.51 -10.39 0.16
CA TRP A 59 -21.34 -10.87 -0.95
C TRP A 59 -21.18 -12.38 -1.16
N PRO A 60 -21.87 -13.22 -0.37
CA PRO A 60 -21.85 -14.68 -0.53
C PRO A 60 -22.49 -15.14 -1.86
N ASP A 61 -22.22 -16.39 -2.23
CA ASP A 61 -22.43 -17.04 -3.55
C ASP A 61 -23.91 -17.23 -4.00
N ASP A 62 -24.85 -16.38 -3.60
CA ASP A 62 -26.29 -16.68 -3.70
C ASP A 62 -26.93 -16.49 -5.09
N THR A 63 -26.22 -15.99 -6.10
CA THR A 63 -26.81 -15.80 -7.45
C THR A 63 -25.72 -15.79 -8.54
N GLY A 64 -25.98 -16.39 -9.70
CA GLY A 64 -24.99 -16.57 -10.79
C GLY A 64 -24.21 -15.31 -11.23
N THR A 65 -24.79 -14.12 -11.05
CA THR A 65 -24.14 -12.81 -11.29
C THR A 65 -22.93 -12.57 -10.36
N ASN A 66 -22.88 -13.19 -9.17
CA ASN A 66 -21.81 -13.05 -8.15
C ASN A 66 -20.48 -13.69 -8.55
N ARG A 67 -20.49 -14.59 -9.54
CA ARG A 67 -19.28 -15.30 -9.97
C ARG A 67 -18.25 -14.40 -10.66
N ILE A 68 -18.70 -13.45 -11.49
CA ILE A 68 -17.82 -12.51 -12.20
C ILE A 68 -17.14 -11.56 -11.21
N PHE A 69 -17.91 -11.02 -10.26
CA PHE A 69 -17.37 -10.15 -9.21
C PHE A 69 -16.34 -10.89 -8.34
N ARG A 70 -16.63 -12.12 -7.91
CA ARG A 70 -15.68 -12.93 -7.13
C ARG A 70 -14.41 -13.27 -7.93
N MET A 71 -14.53 -13.55 -9.23
CA MET A 71 -13.35 -13.73 -10.08
C MET A 71 -12.52 -12.44 -10.14
N GLY A 72 -13.16 -11.28 -10.31
CA GLY A 72 -12.50 -9.98 -10.25
C GLY A 72 -11.75 -9.75 -8.93
N CYS A 73 -12.41 -9.95 -7.79
CA CYS A 73 -11.80 -9.86 -6.46
C CYS A 73 -10.60 -10.81 -6.31
N LYS A 74 -10.71 -12.06 -6.78
CA LYS A 74 -9.62 -13.04 -6.72
C LYS A 74 -8.44 -12.66 -7.60
N VAL A 75 -8.71 -12.20 -8.84
CA VAL A 75 -7.67 -11.74 -9.78
C VAL A 75 -6.94 -10.53 -9.21
N ILE A 76 -7.67 -9.53 -8.69
CA ILE A 76 -7.06 -8.34 -8.09
C ILE A 76 -6.29 -8.70 -6.82
N GLY A 77 -6.81 -9.61 -5.99
CA GLY A 77 -6.11 -10.13 -4.82
C GLY A 77 -4.79 -10.82 -5.20
N LEU A 78 -4.79 -11.63 -6.26
CA LEU A 78 -3.59 -12.27 -6.78
C LEU A 78 -2.58 -11.23 -7.31
N LEU A 79 -3.04 -10.24 -8.09
CA LEU A 79 -2.20 -9.16 -8.61
C LEU A 79 -1.56 -8.34 -7.48
N LEU A 80 -2.31 -8.05 -6.41
CA LEU A 80 -1.78 -7.38 -5.22
C LEU A 80 -0.68 -8.20 -4.54
N LEU A 81 -0.89 -9.51 -4.37
CA LEU A 81 0.11 -10.40 -3.77
C LEU A 81 1.40 -10.45 -4.61
N LEU A 82 1.26 -10.61 -5.93
CA LEU A 82 2.40 -10.63 -6.85
C LEU A 82 3.15 -9.30 -6.84
N THR A 83 2.42 -8.18 -6.88
CA THR A 83 3.04 -6.84 -6.85
C THR A 83 3.76 -6.61 -5.52
N ALA A 84 3.15 -6.96 -4.39
CA ALA A 84 3.76 -6.84 -3.07
C ALA A 84 5.06 -7.65 -2.98
N PHE A 85 5.03 -8.90 -3.46
CA PHE A 85 6.19 -9.78 -3.46
C PHE A 85 7.34 -9.22 -4.31
N ILE A 86 7.06 -8.82 -5.55
CA ILE A 86 8.06 -8.24 -6.46
C ILE A 86 8.63 -6.93 -5.91
N SER A 87 7.79 -6.08 -5.34
CA SER A 87 8.20 -4.79 -4.77
C SER A 87 9.15 -4.99 -3.59
N VAL A 88 8.83 -5.92 -2.67
CA VAL A 88 9.68 -6.25 -1.53
C VAL A 88 11.03 -6.83 -1.98
N LEU A 89 11.02 -7.76 -2.94
CA LEU A 89 12.26 -8.31 -3.49
C LEU A 89 13.11 -7.23 -4.16
N THR A 90 12.51 -6.32 -4.91
CA THR A 90 13.22 -5.24 -5.58
C THR A 90 13.81 -4.23 -4.57
N LEU A 91 13.10 -3.96 -3.48
CA LEU A 91 13.61 -3.08 -2.41
C LEU A 91 14.78 -3.71 -1.66
N ILE A 92 14.73 -5.03 -1.39
CA ILE A 92 15.78 -5.74 -0.67
C ILE A 92 17.01 -5.99 -1.56
N PHE A 93 16.79 -6.45 -2.80
CA PHE A 93 17.83 -6.89 -3.74
C PHE A 93 18.16 -5.85 -4.83
N GLY A 94 17.70 -4.60 -4.67
CA GLY A 94 17.89 -3.54 -5.66
C GLY A 94 19.33 -3.06 -5.85
N CYS A 95 20.27 -3.51 -5.00
CA CYS A 95 21.69 -3.18 -5.09
C CYS A 95 22.54 -4.44 -5.15
N ASN A 96 23.58 -4.42 -5.99
CA ASN A 96 24.62 -5.44 -6.02
C ASN A 96 26.01 -4.78 -5.82
N PRO A 97 26.68 -5.01 -4.68
CA PRO A 97 26.28 -5.84 -3.53
C PRO A 97 25.20 -5.18 -2.64
N ILE A 98 24.41 -6.00 -1.94
CA ILE A 98 23.30 -5.56 -1.07
C ILE A 98 23.83 -4.67 0.07
N SER A 99 25.09 -4.83 0.47
CA SER A 99 25.75 -4.01 1.50
C SER A 99 25.74 -2.51 1.21
N ASP A 100 25.60 -2.13 -0.05
CA ASP A 100 25.58 -0.74 -0.47
C ASP A 100 24.16 -0.15 -0.42
N ALA A 101 23.14 -0.96 -0.17
CA ALA A 101 21.75 -0.51 -0.09
C ALA A 101 21.52 0.46 1.09
N TRP A 102 22.16 0.23 2.24
CA TRP A 102 22.04 1.09 3.43
C TRP A 102 23.19 2.09 3.61
N ARG A 103 24.15 2.14 2.68
CA ARG A 103 25.25 3.11 2.69
C ARG A 103 24.83 4.32 1.84
N TYR A 104 24.80 5.49 2.45
CA TYR A 104 24.36 6.74 1.78
C TYR A 104 25.36 7.27 0.73
N ALA A 105 26.61 6.81 0.74
CA ALA A 105 27.60 7.25 -0.21
C ALA A 105 27.60 6.34 -1.46
N ASN A 106 27.20 6.89 -2.60
CA ASN A 106 27.38 6.36 -3.96
C ASN A 106 28.87 6.15 -4.37
N ARG A 107 29.77 5.89 -3.42
CA ARG A 107 31.21 5.67 -3.62
C ARG A 107 31.63 4.20 -3.43
N ALA A 108 30.70 3.28 -3.22
CA ALA A 108 31.02 1.87 -3.00
C ALA A 108 31.21 1.05 -4.29
N GLY A 109 31.00 1.63 -5.48
CA GLY A 109 31.25 0.96 -6.76
C GLY A 109 30.23 -0.11 -7.15
N GLY A 110 29.23 -0.39 -6.30
CA GLY A 110 28.10 -1.27 -6.61
C GLY A 110 27.12 -0.66 -7.62
N LYS A 111 26.47 -1.52 -8.41
CA LYS A 111 25.35 -1.13 -9.30
C LYS A 111 24.05 -1.24 -8.51
N CYS A 112 23.41 -0.10 -8.27
CA CYS A 112 22.09 -0.01 -7.62
C CYS A 112 21.03 0.47 -8.62
N ILE A 113 19.78 0.04 -8.42
CA ILE A 113 18.62 0.65 -9.06
C ILE A 113 18.45 2.09 -8.60
N ASP A 114 17.88 2.93 -9.47
CA ASP A 114 17.50 4.29 -9.09
C ASP A 114 16.37 4.24 -8.04
N ARG A 115 16.72 4.59 -6.81
CA ARG A 115 15.81 4.58 -5.66
C ARG A 115 14.68 5.58 -5.81
N VAL A 116 14.92 6.70 -6.47
CA VAL A 116 13.91 7.75 -6.69
C VAL A 116 12.91 7.24 -7.72
N ALA A 117 13.39 6.73 -8.85
CA ALA A 117 12.52 6.16 -9.87
C ALA A 117 11.70 4.97 -9.33
N ALA A 118 12.34 4.06 -8.58
CA ALA A 118 11.66 2.94 -7.95
C ALA A 118 10.60 3.41 -6.93
N GLY A 119 10.92 4.43 -6.14
CA GLY A 119 9.98 5.04 -5.19
C GLY A 119 8.73 5.61 -5.87
N TYR A 120 8.91 6.36 -6.95
CA TYR A 120 7.77 6.87 -7.74
C TYR A 120 6.95 5.75 -8.38
N ALA A 121 7.60 4.71 -8.91
CA ALA A 121 6.92 3.58 -9.53
C ALA A 121 6.06 2.80 -8.50
N PHE A 122 6.65 2.41 -7.36
CA PHE A 122 5.91 1.68 -6.33
C PHE A 122 4.85 2.54 -5.64
N GLY A 123 5.14 3.82 -5.42
CA GLY A 123 4.16 4.77 -4.90
C GLY A 123 2.96 4.94 -5.83
N GLY A 124 3.21 5.09 -7.14
CA GLY A 124 2.16 5.17 -8.15
C GLY A 124 1.30 3.90 -8.21
N LEU A 125 1.94 2.72 -8.21
CA LEU A 125 1.23 1.44 -8.16
C LEU A 125 0.35 1.33 -6.91
N ASN A 126 0.86 1.73 -5.75
CA ASN A 126 0.10 1.68 -4.49
C ASN A 126 -1.19 2.51 -4.58
N VAL A 127 -1.11 3.73 -5.12
CA VAL A 127 -2.28 4.62 -5.32
C VAL A 127 -3.27 4.02 -6.32
N ILE A 128 -2.78 3.48 -7.44
CA ILE A 128 -3.64 2.83 -8.45
C ILE A 128 -4.42 1.69 -7.81
N PHE A 129 -3.76 0.85 -7.01
CA PHE A 129 -4.44 -0.24 -6.32
C PHE A 129 -5.44 0.24 -5.27
N ASP A 130 -5.18 1.33 -4.55
CA ASP A 130 -6.16 1.93 -3.64
C ASP A 130 -7.43 2.36 -4.40
N LEU A 131 -7.28 3.01 -5.56
CA LEU A 131 -8.42 3.38 -6.40
C LEU A 131 -9.19 2.15 -6.90
N ILE A 132 -8.49 1.12 -7.38
CA ILE A 132 -9.13 -0.12 -7.86
C ILE A 132 -9.96 -0.77 -6.74
N VAL A 133 -9.41 -0.89 -5.54
CA VAL A 133 -10.10 -1.50 -4.40
C VAL A 133 -11.34 -0.69 -3.99
N ILE A 134 -11.25 0.64 -3.97
CA ILE A 134 -12.37 1.53 -3.63
C ILE A 134 -13.46 1.51 -4.71
N LEU A 135 -13.08 1.45 -5.99
CA LEU A 135 -14.04 1.44 -7.10
C LEU A 135 -14.72 0.08 -7.27
N LEU A 136 -14.08 -1.00 -6.82
CA LEU A 136 -14.59 -2.38 -6.95
C LEU A 136 -16.06 -2.58 -6.50
N PRO A 137 -16.50 -2.12 -5.31
CA PRO A 137 -17.87 -2.29 -4.86
C PRO A 137 -18.87 -1.34 -5.54
N ILE A 138 -18.46 -0.23 -6.16
CA ILE A 138 -19.37 0.82 -6.64
C ILE A 138 -20.33 0.32 -7.75
N PRO A 139 -19.87 -0.34 -8.82
CA PRO A 139 -20.77 -0.89 -9.84
C PRO A 139 -21.78 -1.86 -9.24
N ARG A 140 -21.35 -2.63 -8.24
CA ARG A 140 -22.21 -3.58 -7.51
C ARG A 140 -23.24 -2.89 -6.62
N MET A 141 -22.85 -1.83 -5.90
CA MET A 141 -23.78 -1.05 -5.10
C MET A 141 -24.84 -0.35 -5.95
N ILE A 142 -24.48 0.09 -7.17
CA ILE A 142 -25.43 0.70 -8.11
C ILE A 142 -26.39 -0.36 -8.69
N ALA A 143 -25.87 -1.55 -9.02
CA ALA A 143 -26.69 -2.68 -9.51
C ALA A 143 -27.59 -3.27 -8.40
N LEU A 144 -27.13 -3.21 -7.15
CA LEU A 144 -27.86 -3.59 -5.95
C LEU A 144 -28.59 -2.38 -5.34
N LYS A 145 -29.09 -1.45 -6.17
CA LYS A 145 -30.14 -0.53 -5.75
C LYS A 145 -31.33 -1.37 -5.31
N VAL A 146 -31.35 -1.64 -4.01
CA VAL A 146 -32.49 -1.89 -3.14
C VAL A 146 -33.80 -1.74 -3.92
N SER A 147 -34.45 -2.86 -4.21
CA SER A 147 -35.82 -2.85 -4.72
C SER A 147 -36.60 -1.84 -3.87
N MET A 148 -37.32 -0.90 -4.49
CA MET A 148 -38.03 0.17 -3.78
C MET A 148 -38.90 -0.34 -2.61
N ARG A 149 -39.26 -1.63 -2.61
CA ARG A 149 -39.90 -2.36 -1.50
C ARG A 149 -39.17 -2.30 -0.15
N GLN A 150 -37.84 -2.46 -0.08
CA GLN A 150 -37.14 -2.39 1.22
C GLN A 150 -37.02 -0.94 1.72
N ARG A 151 -36.90 0.02 0.79
CA ARG A 151 -36.89 1.45 1.12
C ARG A 151 -38.26 1.94 1.63
N ILE A 152 -39.35 1.37 1.10
CA ILE A 152 -40.72 1.55 1.63
C ILE A 152 -40.84 0.91 3.01
N GLY A 153 -40.26 -0.27 3.27
CA GLY A 153 -40.31 -0.92 4.58
C GLY A 153 -39.68 -0.10 5.71
N TYR A 154 -38.56 0.60 5.46
CA TYR A 154 -37.96 1.49 6.46
C TYR A 154 -38.76 2.79 6.67
N VAL A 155 -39.41 3.32 5.61
CA VAL A 155 -40.22 4.54 5.69
C VAL A 155 -41.61 4.28 6.29
N PHE A 156 -42.24 3.14 5.96
CA PHE A 156 -43.51 2.71 6.59
C PHE A 156 -43.28 2.20 8.01
N GLY A 157 -42.18 1.48 8.26
CA GLY A 157 -41.82 1.02 9.60
C GLY A 157 -41.52 2.18 10.56
N SER A 158 -41.00 3.31 10.08
CA SER A 158 -40.89 4.54 10.89
C SER A 158 -42.22 5.28 11.04
N ALA A 159 -43.09 5.25 10.02
CA ALA A 159 -44.40 5.90 10.08
C ALA A 159 -45.37 5.24 11.08
N GLU A 160 -45.20 3.94 11.37
CA GLU A 160 -46.03 3.23 12.37
C GLU A 160 -45.66 3.58 13.82
N TRP A 161 -44.42 4.04 14.09
CA TRP A 161 -44.01 4.53 15.41
C TRP A 161 -44.51 5.96 15.68
N ASP A 162 -44.59 6.81 14.66
CA ASP A 162 -45.09 8.20 14.78
C ASP A 162 -46.61 8.29 14.99
N ALA A 163 -47.35 7.17 14.94
CA ALA A 163 -48.80 7.10 15.16
C ALA A 163 -49.18 6.65 16.59
N PHE A 164 -48.18 6.34 17.44
CA PHE A 164 -48.38 5.84 18.80
C PHE A 164 -47.87 6.82 19.89
N ASP A 165 -47.35 7.98 19.49
CA ASP A 165 -47.08 9.17 20.33
C ASP A 165 -48.12 10.27 20.03
#